data_AF-A0A2V7AI80-F1
#
_entry.id   AF-A0A2V7AI80-F1
#
_cell.length_a   1.000
_cell.length_b   1.000
_cell.length_c   1.000
_cell.angle_alpha   90.00
_cell.angle_beta   90.00
_cell.angle_gamma   90.00
#
_symmetry.space_group_name_H-M   'P 1'
#
loop_
_entity.id
_entity.type
_entity.pdbx_description
1 polymer ?
#
loop_
_entity_poly.entity_id
_entity_poly.type
_entity_poly.pdbx_seq_one_letter_code
_entity_poly.pdbx_strand_id
1 'polypeptide(L)'
;GEIRRELTRAKVENAVRSGVKVSETELAQAFRLRREEVRVAWALIELPSIVAATGATDEEIAAYLAQHPDEFRQPDRRRVQYVTISARDFVTPVSDADVEKYYHEHAAEFESPRQAHAAHILARVGETGGSEADDKARGKIADAIRRAKAGEDFAKLAKELSDDPGSASRGGDLGFVGKGEVVPQFEQALFALKKGEVSAEPVRTPFGFHAIKVFEVKEGGRKPLKEAAAAIKSKLSAEAAERAAKAKADQIRPPLQAAKDFVAEAKKLGLRPIETTMARVDRVAGLAAPDPLEEAAFGLSIGGTSAPVATPVGLVVLKSVEAIPAGVPPVAEIKDKVTASVKRQKAETAAMERAKQLAADARAGDFGAVAKKAGATAGETPRFSRAKPAERLPGDAMLAALQTPAGQLSAPVKAQQGYYVLKVLERVAPDMGGLQAERDKLLKEILAQKQSLAWESWLAGARANAKIETHLPASRRG
;
A
#
# COMPACT_ATOMS: atom_id res chain seq x y z
N GLY A 1 10.82 23.75 -24.52
CA GLY A 1 9.42 24.08 -24.86
C GLY A 1 8.55 24.18 -23.62
N GLU A 2 8.58 23.15 -22.78
CA GLU A 2 7.82 23.02 -21.52
C GLU A 2 8.09 24.14 -20.51
N ILE A 3 9.36 24.40 -20.19
CA ILE A 3 9.77 25.43 -19.23
C ILE A 3 9.19 26.82 -19.58
N ARG A 4 9.15 27.18 -20.88
CA ARG A 4 8.56 28.45 -21.32
C ARG A 4 7.06 28.50 -21.08
N ARG A 5 6.34 27.39 -21.31
CA ARG A 5 4.89 27.31 -21.07
C ARG A 5 4.58 27.35 -19.58
N GLU A 6 5.38 26.68 -18.75
CA GLU A 6 5.26 26.74 -17.30
C GLU A 6 5.50 28.15 -16.76
N LEU A 7 6.55 28.84 -17.23
CA LEU A 7 6.81 30.23 -16.84
C LEU A 7 5.70 31.18 -17.28
N THR A 8 5.14 31.00 -18.48
CA THR A 8 3.99 31.80 -18.95
C THR A 8 2.75 31.53 -18.11
N ARG A 9 2.46 30.26 -17.80
CA ARG A 9 1.35 29.89 -16.90
C ARG A 9 1.54 30.50 -15.52
N ALA A 10 2.72 30.38 -14.93
CA ALA A 10 3.04 30.95 -13.63
C ALA A 10 2.91 32.48 -13.62
N LYS A 11 3.29 33.18 -14.70
CA LYS A 11 3.10 34.62 -14.84
C LYS A 11 1.62 35.02 -14.87
N VAL A 12 0.80 34.29 -15.63
CA VAL A 12 -0.65 34.54 -15.72
C VAL A 12 -1.32 34.23 -14.38
N GLU A 13 -0.96 33.12 -13.76
CA GLU A 13 -1.45 32.74 -12.43
C GLU A 13 -1.09 33.79 -11.37
N ASN A 14 0.15 34.26 -11.36
CA ASN A 14 0.57 35.35 -10.48
C ASN A 14 -0.17 36.66 -10.77
N ALA A 15 -0.41 37.00 -12.03
CA ALA A 15 -1.16 38.21 -12.40
C ALA A 15 -2.60 38.15 -11.86
N VAL A 16 -3.27 37.01 -11.98
CA VAL A 16 -4.64 36.81 -11.46
C VAL A 16 -4.65 36.83 -9.92
N ARG A 17 -3.69 36.17 -9.28
CA ARG A 17 -3.65 36.04 -7.81
C ARG A 17 -3.18 37.30 -7.09
N SER A 18 -2.32 38.11 -7.70
CA SER A 18 -1.70 39.29 -7.06
C SER A 18 -2.68 40.42 -6.78
N GLY A 19 -3.80 40.49 -7.51
CA GLY A 19 -4.87 41.48 -7.27
C GLY A 19 -5.76 41.16 -6.08
N VAL A 20 -5.68 39.94 -5.52
CA VAL A 20 -6.53 39.49 -4.42
C VAL A 20 -6.05 40.07 -3.10
N LYS A 21 -6.97 40.72 -2.37
CA LYS A 21 -6.73 41.31 -1.05
C LYS A 21 -7.73 40.78 -0.03
N VAL A 22 -7.32 40.82 1.24
CA VAL A 22 -8.19 40.53 2.39
C VAL A 22 -8.31 41.79 3.23
N SER A 23 -9.54 42.18 3.54
CA SER A 23 -9.86 43.34 4.38
C SER A 23 -9.85 42.99 5.87
N GLU A 24 -9.70 44.00 6.72
CA GLU A 24 -9.81 43.82 8.18
C GLU A 24 -11.21 43.32 8.60
N THR A 25 -12.26 43.71 7.88
CA THR A 25 -13.62 43.22 8.10
C THR A 25 -13.73 41.72 7.85
N GLU A 26 -13.10 41.21 6.79
CA GLU A 26 -13.06 39.78 6.47
C GLU A 26 -12.29 39.00 7.54
N LEU A 27 -11.16 39.54 8.04
CA LEU A 27 -10.40 38.93 9.13
C LEU A 27 -11.22 38.88 10.42
N ALA A 28 -11.87 39.99 10.77
CA ALA A 28 -12.73 40.06 11.95
C ALA A 28 -13.93 39.11 11.83
N GLN A 29 -14.55 38.99 10.65
CA GLN A 29 -15.66 38.07 10.42
C GLN A 29 -15.21 36.61 10.48
N ALA A 30 -14.07 36.27 9.86
CA ALA A 30 -13.51 34.92 9.92
C ALA A 30 -13.14 34.51 11.34
N PHE A 31 -12.52 35.41 12.10
CA PHE A 31 -12.23 35.18 13.51
C PHE A 31 -13.51 34.97 14.32
N ARG A 32 -14.53 35.84 14.13
CA ARG A 32 -15.84 35.66 14.75
C ARG A 32 -16.43 34.30 14.45
N LEU A 33 -16.52 33.91 13.18
CA LEU A 33 -17.05 32.60 12.79
C LEU A 33 -16.24 31.44 13.36
N ARG A 34 -14.91 31.57 13.45
CA ARG A 34 -14.03 30.50 13.92
C ARG A 34 -14.13 30.30 15.44
N ARG A 35 -14.24 31.39 16.19
CA ARG A 35 -14.13 31.43 17.66
C ARG A 35 -15.46 31.58 18.38
N GLU A 36 -16.52 31.97 17.68
CA GLU A 36 -17.87 31.96 18.23
C GLU A 36 -18.21 30.57 18.76
N GLU A 37 -18.69 30.54 19.99
CA GLU A 37 -19.06 29.32 20.68
C GLU A 37 -20.57 29.20 20.79
N VAL A 38 -21.07 27.98 20.62
CA VAL A 38 -22.47 27.65 20.84
C VAL A 38 -22.61 26.52 21.85
N ARG A 39 -23.69 26.57 22.63
CA ARG A 39 -24.13 25.47 23.50
C ARG A 39 -25.48 24.98 22.98
N VAL A 40 -25.63 23.68 22.77
CA VAL A 40 -26.87 23.13 22.19
C VAL A 40 -27.44 21.99 23.00
N ALA A 41 -28.76 21.90 23.03
CA ALA A 41 -29.45 20.65 23.28
C ALA A 41 -29.64 19.93 21.94
N TRP A 42 -29.46 18.61 21.94
CA TRP A 42 -29.59 17.77 20.76
C TRP A 42 -30.52 16.60 21.05
N ALA A 43 -31.25 16.18 20.03
CA ALA A 43 -32.09 14.99 20.03
C ALA A 43 -31.80 14.17 18.78
N LEU A 44 -31.54 12.88 18.96
CA LEU A 44 -31.22 11.91 17.92
C LEU A 44 -32.35 10.90 17.80
N ILE A 45 -32.95 10.85 16.61
CA ILE A 45 -33.79 9.73 16.17
C ILE A 45 -32.86 8.68 15.58
N GLU A 46 -32.63 7.61 16.34
CA GLU A 46 -31.70 6.54 15.97
C GLU A 46 -32.25 5.68 14.84
N LEU A 47 -31.49 5.58 13.75
CA LEU A 47 -31.86 4.75 12.60
C LEU A 47 -31.81 3.24 12.91
N PRO A 48 -30.81 2.69 13.65
CA PRO A 48 -30.73 1.26 13.88
C PRO A 48 -31.94 0.66 14.60
N SER A 49 -32.51 1.37 15.59
CA SER A 49 -33.69 0.92 16.34
C SER A 49 -34.93 0.84 15.44
N ILE A 50 -35.09 1.80 14.53
CA ILE A 50 -36.19 1.82 13.56
C ILE A 50 -36.00 0.69 12.54
N VAL A 51 -34.78 0.46 12.04
CA VAL A 51 -34.48 -0.66 11.14
C VAL A 51 -34.83 -1.99 11.80
N ALA A 52 -34.46 -2.19 13.07
CA ALA A 52 -34.77 -3.41 13.81
C ALA A 52 -36.28 -3.67 13.92
N ALA A 53 -37.07 -2.62 14.15
CA ALA A 53 -38.53 -2.68 14.23
C ALA A 53 -39.26 -2.71 12.88
N THR A 54 -38.55 -2.49 11.77
CA THR A 54 -39.17 -2.41 10.43
C THR A 54 -39.20 -3.79 9.75
N GLY A 55 -40.33 -4.15 9.17
CA GLY A 55 -40.46 -5.30 8.26
C GLY A 55 -40.34 -4.88 6.78
N ALA A 56 -40.07 -5.84 5.91
CA ALA A 56 -40.18 -5.70 4.46
C ALA A 56 -41.03 -6.85 3.92
N THR A 57 -42.06 -6.53 3.12
CA THR A 57 -42.86 -7.56 2.44
C THR A 57 -42.18 -8.01 1.15
N ASP A 58 -42.58 -9.15 0.61
CA ASP A 58 -42.03 -9.66 -0.66
C ASP A 58 -42.36 -8.70 -1.83
N GLU A 59 -43.50 -8.02 -1.80
CA GLU A 59 -43.86 -6.99 -2.77
C GLU A 59 -42.93 -5.76 -2.68
N GLU A 60 -42.60 -5.31 -1.47
CA GLU A 60 -41.68 -4.19 -1.27
C GLU A 60 -40.25 -4.55 -1.71
N ILE A 61 -39.81 -5.79 -1.45
CA ILE A 61 -38.52 -6.32 -1.92
C ILE A 61 -38.47 -6.34 -3.45
N ALA A 62 -39.51 -6.84 -4.11
CA ALA A 62 -39.60 -6.86 -5.56
C ALA A 62 -39.61 -5.44 -6.16
N ALA A 63 -40.38 -4.52 -5.57
CA ALA A 63 -40.46 -3.14 -6.02
C ALA A 63 -39.12 -2.40 -5.85
N TYR A 64 -38.43 -2.58 -4.73
CA TYR A 64 -37.12 -1.97 -4.48
C TYR A 64 -36.08 -2.48 -5.47
N LEU A 65 -36.03 -3.79 -5.70
CA LEU A 65 -35.09 -4.38 -6.66
C LEU A 65 -35.33 -3.86 -8.08
N ALA A 66 -36.59 -3.66 -8.48
CA ALA A 66 -36.94 -3.11 -9.79
C ALA A 66 -36.54 -1.64 -9.95
N GLN A 67 -36.57 -0.85 -8.87
CA GLN A 67 -36.18 0.56 -8.87
C GLN A 67 -34.67 0.77 -8.70
N HIS A 68 -33.99 -0.16 -8.02
CA HIS A 68 -32.58 -0.09 -7.66
C HIS A 68 -31.75 -1.29 -8.16
N PRO A 69 -31.86 -1.71 -9.44
CA PRO A 69 -31.18 -2.92 -9.91
C PRO A 69 -29.66 -2.81 -9.82
N ASP A 70 -29.10 -1.62 -10.08
CA ASP A 70 -27.65 -1.40 -10.08
C ASP A 70 -27.01 -1.59 -8.68
N GLU A 71 -27.76 -1.39 -7.58
CA GLU A 71 -27.27 -1.63 -6.21
C GLU A 71 -26.97 -3.10 -5.93
N PHE A 72 -27.61 -4.02 -6.67
CA PHE A 72 -27.48 -5.46 -6.49
C PHE A 72 -26.85 -6.15 -7.69
N ARG A 73 -26.42 -5.37 -8.69
CA ARG A 73 -25.74 -5.90 -9.86
C ARG A 73 -24.42 -6.52 -9.43
N GLN A 74 -24.19 -7.75 -9.85
CA GLN A 74 -22.94 -8.45 -9.64
C GLN A 74 -22.18 -8.53 -10.98
N PRO A 75 -20.83 -8.56 -10.94
CA PRO A 75 -20.03 -8.74 -12.13
C PRO A 75 -20.22 -10.15 -12.72
N ASP A 76 -19.54 -10.44 -13.82
CA ASP A 76 -19.52 -11.78 -14.39
C ASP A 76 -19.11 -12.80 -13.31
N ARG A 77 -19.86 -13.89 -13.22
CA ARG A 77 -19.55 -15.01 -12.34
C ARG A 77 -19.36 -16.30 -13.12
N ARG A 78 -18.65 -17.23 -12.50
CA ARG A 78 -18.35 -18.54 -13.05
C ARG A 78 -18.62 -19.59 -11.99
N ARG A 79 -19.58 -20.47 -12.26
CA ARG A 79 -19.74 -21.68 -11.45
C ARG A 79 -18.63 -22.65 -11.83
N VAL A 80 -17.89 -23.11 -10.83
CA VAL A 80 -16.76 -24.01 -10.99
C VAL A 80 -16.88 -25.19 -10.04
N GLN A 81 -16.33 -26.33 -10.47
CA GLN A 81 -16.05 -27.47 -9.62
C GLN A 81 -14.55 -27.68 -9.62
N TYR A 82 -13.93 -27.93 -8.46
CA TYR A 82 -12.48 -28.08 -8.41
C TYR A 82 -12.05 -29.09 -7.35
N VAL A 83 -10.81 -29.58 -7.51
CA VAL A 83 -10.10 -30.44 -6.56
C VAL A 83 -8.75 -29.82 -6.25
N THR A 84 -8.31 -29.98 -5.01
CA THR A 84 -6.99 -29.52 -4.55
C THR A 84 -6.09 -30.72 -4.28
N ILE A 85 -4.84 -30.63 -4.72
CA ILE A 85 -3.79 -31.62 -4.55
C ILE A 85 -2.68 -30.92 -3.75
N SER A 86 -2.53 -31.30 -2.47
CA SER A 86 -1.52 -30.69 -1.61
C SER A 86 -0.22 -31.48 -1.68
N ALA A 87 0.92 -30.80 -1.86
CA ALA A 87 2.23 -31.45 -1.75
C ALA A 87 2.42 -32.15 -0.40
N ARG A 88 1.77 -31.64 0.67
CA ARG A 88 1.83 -32.22 2.01
C ARG A 88 1.35 -33.68 2.05
N ASP A 89 0.47 -34.08 1.14
CA ASP A 89 -0.06 -35.45 1.05
C ASP A 89 0.97 -36.43 0.46
N PHE A 90 2.10 -35.94 -0.06
CA PHE A 90 3.13 -36.74 -0.74
C PHE A 90 4.50 -36.67 -0.05
N VAL A 91 4.56 -36.14 1.17
CA VAL A 91 5.81 -36.06 1.94
C VAL A 91 6.27 -37.47 2.30
N THR A 92 7.45 -37.84 1.83
CA THR A 92 8.09 -39.13 2.12
C THR A 92 9.45 -38.93 2.80
N PRO A 93 9.89 -39.88 3.64
CA PRO A 93 11.21 -39.83 4.23
C PRO A 93 12.30 -39.88 3.16
N VAL A 94 13.22 -38.93 3.21
CA VAL A 94 14.43 -38.92 2.36
C VAL A 94 15.53 -39.71 3.05
N SER A 95 16.23 -40.55 2.28
CA SER A 95 17.32 -41.39 2.80
C SER A 95 18.59 -40.56 3.05
N ASP A 96 19.44 -41.04 3.97
CA ASP A 96 20.71 -40.34 4.25
C ASP A 96 21.67 -40.43 3.04
N ALA A 97 21.56 -41.48 2.21
CA ALA A 97 22.32 -41.62 0.98
C ALA A 97 21.96 -40.54 -0.06
N ASP A 98 20.68 -40.18 -0.18
CA ASP A 98 20.24 -39.09 -1.07
C ASP A 98 20.73 -37.73 -0.57
N VAL A 99 20.77 -37.54 0.75
CA VAL A 99 21.29 -36.33 1.40
C VAL A 99 22.80 -36.18 1.14
N GLU A 100 23.56 -37.26 1.31
CA GLU A 100 25.00 -37.29 1.05
C GLU A 100 25.29 -37.04 -0.45
N LYS A 101 24.57 -37.72 -1.34
CA LYS A 101 24.66 -37.51 -2.79
C LYS A 101 24.40 -36.04 -3.16
N TYR A 102 23.31 -35.46 -2.67
CA TYR A 102 22.99 -34.05 -2.93
C TYR A 102 24.10 -33.12 -2.44
N TYR A 103 24.61 -33.35 -1.23
CA TYR A 103 25.69 -32.54 -0.65
C TYR A 103 26.98 -32.56 -1.48
N HIS A 104 27.32 -33.71 -2.07
CA HIS A 104 28.49 -33.85 -2.93
C HIS A 104 28.29 -33.21 -4.30
N GLU A 105 27.15 -33.47 -4.96
CA GLU A 105 26.83 -32.93 -6.27
C GLU A 105 26.63 -31.40 -6.26
N HIS A 106 26.16 -30.84 -5.14
CA HIS A 106 25.89 -29.41 -4.96
C HIS A 106 26.89 -28.75 -4.01
N ALA A 107 28.16 -29.17 -4.09
CA ALA A 107 29.25 -28.72 -3.22
C ALA A 107 29.31 -27.20 -3.01
N ALA A 108 29.17 -26.46 -4.10
CA ALA A 108 29.24 -25.01 -4.12
C ALA A 108 28.14 -24.33 -3.29
N GLU A 109 26.96 -24.94 -3.11
CA GLU A 109 25.88 -24.40 -2.26
C GLU A 109 26.28 -24.37 -0.78
N PHE A 110 27.26 -25.18 -0.39
CA PHE A 110 27.72 -25.31 1.00
C PHE A 110 29.09 -24.67 1.23
N GLU A 111 29.72 -24.13 0.19
CA GLU A 111 31.01 -23.46 0.30
C GLU A 111 30.83 -21.98 0.58
N SER A 112 31.52 -21.49 1.60
CA SER A 112 31.71 -20.07 1.84
C SER A 112 33.08 -19.68 1.30
N PRO A 113 33.18 -18.67 0.41
CA PRO A 113 34.46 -18.23 -0.11
C PRO A 113 35.31 -17.62 1.02
N ARG A 114 36.63 -17.76 0.90
CA ARG A 114 37.57 -17.05 1.77
C ARG A 114 37.45 -15.55 1.51
N GLN A 115 37.34 -14.76 2.58
CA GLN A 115 37.25 -13.31 2.48
C GLN A 115 38.22 -12.65 3.46
N ALA A 116 38.77 -11.50 3.08
CA ALA A 116 39.62 -10.70 3.96
C ALA A 116 39.09 -9.27 4.05
N HIS A 117 38.90 -8.75 5.26
CA HIS A 117 38.65 -7.32 5.46
C HIS A 117 39.98 -6.58 5.34
N ALA A 118 40.11 -5.72 4.34
CA ALA A 118 41.35 -5.02 4.06
C ALA A 118 41.19 -3.55 3.69
N ALA A 119 42.27 -2.81 3.89
CA ALA A 119 42.45 -1.47 3.34
C ALA A 119 43.69 -1.42 2.44
N HIS A 120 43.74 -0.44 1.54
CA HIS A 120 44.91 -0.20 0.70
C HIS A 120 45.28 1.27 0.54
N ILE A 121 46.52 1.50 0.11
CA ILE A 121 47.04 2.80 -0.33
C ILE A 121 47.57 2.59 -1.74
N LEU A 122 47.04 3.30 -2.72
CA LEU A 122 47.47 3.22 -4.12
C LEU A 122 48.38 4.40 -4.46
N ALA A 123 49.51 4.14 -5.13
CA ALA A 123 50.25 5.15 -5.89
C ALA A 123 50.09 4.84 -7.38
N ARG A 124 49.38 5.70 -8.10
CA ARG A 124 48.91 5.38 -9.47
C ARG A 124 50.02 5.54 -10.49
N VAL A 125 50.32 4.48 -11.24
CA VAL A 125 51.21 4.50 -12.41
C VAL A 125 50.70 3.51 -13.46
N GLY A 126 50.89 3.82 -14.75
CA GLY A 126 50.44 2.98 -15.87
C GLY A 126 51.13 1.61 -15.91
N GLU A 127 50.63 0.69 -16.72
CA GLU A 127 51.06 -0.72 -16.76
C GLU A 127 52.51 -0.93 -17.25
N THR A 128 53.04 0.00 -18.05
CA THR A 128 54.41 -0.05 -18.57
C THR A 128 55.43 0.39 -17.51
N GLY A 129 56.17 -0.56 -16.93
CA GLY A 129 57.16 -0.29 -15.89
C GLY A 129 58.49 0.31 -16.40
N GLY A 130 59.34 0.72 -15.46
CA GLY A 130 60.74 1.14 -15.73
C GLY A 130 60.96 2.64 -15.95
N SER A 131 60.01 3.49 -15.54
CA SER A 131 60.15 4.95 -15.58
C SER A 131 60.50 5.53 -14.19
N GLU A 132 61.03 6.76 -14.16
CA GLU A 132 61.26 7.53 -12.92
C GLU A 132 59.99 7.64 -12.06
N ALA A 133 58.81 7.64 -12.69
CA ALA A 133 57.52 7.65 -12.00
C ALA A 133 57.23 6.35 -11.24
N ASP A 134 57.68 5.19 -11.75
CA ASP A 134 57.52 3.89 -11.07
C ASP A 134 58.39 3.83 -9.81
N ASP A 135 59.62 4.35 -9.86
CA ASP A 135 60.51 4.39 -8.70
C ASP A 135 59.97 5.31 -7.61
N LYS A 136 59.42 6.46 -7.99
CA LYS A 136 58.76 7.39 -7.06
C LYS A 136 57.51 6.77 -6.42
N ALA A 137 56.67 6.11 -7.22
CA ALA A 137 55.46 5.45 -6.73
C ALA A 137 55.79 4.27 -5.80
N ARG A 138 56.78 3.46 -6.16
CA ARG A 138 57.30 2.38 -5.32
C ARG A 138 57.85 2.92 -4.00
N GLY A 139 58.64 4.00 -4.04
CA GLY A 139 59.18 4.65 -2.86
C GLY A 139 58.10 5.21 -1.93
N LYS A 140 57.07 5.86 -2.49
CA LYS A 140 55.90 6.37 -1.74
C LYS A 140 55.17 5.25 -0.99
N ILE A 141 54.95 4.11 -1.65
CA ILE A 141 54.28 2.97 -1.02
C ILE A 141 55.19 2.25 -0.02
N ALA A 142 56.49 2.13 -0.28
CA ALA A 142 57.45 1.57 0.66
C ALA A 142 57.52 2.40 1.96
N ASP A 143 57.47 3.73 1.84
CA ASP A 143 57.38 4.64 2.98
C ASP A 143 56.08 4.45 3.77
N ALA A 144 54.94 4.37 3.08
CA ALA A 144 53.64 4.11 3.72
C ALA A 144 53.62 2.77 4.47
N ILE A 145 54.19 1.70 3.89
CA ILE A 145 54.35 0.40 4.55
C ILE A 145 55.21 0.51 5.80
N ARG A 146 56.35 1.21 5.72
CA ARG A 146 57.27 1.42 6.85
C ARG A 146 56.59 2.19 7.99
N ARG A 147 55.89 3.29 7.68
CA ARG A 147 55.12 4.10 8.64
C ARG A 147 54.01 3.28 9.30
N ALA A 148 53.26 2.52 8.51
CA ALA A 148 52.21 1.64 9.02
C ALA A 148 52.75 0.53 9.93
N LYS A 149 53.90 -0.07 9.60
CA LYS A 149 54.58 -1.07 10.44
C LYS A 149 55.16 -0.46 11.73
N ALA A 150 55.52 0.83 11.72
CA ALA A 150 55.94 1.57 12.89
C ALA A 150 54.79 1.97 13.83
N GLY A 151 53.54 1.61 13.50
CA GLY A 151 52.36 1.85 14.34
C GLY A 151 51.53 3.07 13.96
N GLU A 152 51.86 3.76 12.87
CA GLU A 152 51.03 4.85 12.38
C GLU A 152 49.67 4.35 11.86
N ASP A 153 48.63 5.15 12.05
CA ASP A 153 47.26 4.81 11.65
C ASP A 153 47.16 4.68 10.12
N PHE A 154 46.85 3.47 9.64
CA PHE A 154 46.78 3.16 8.21
C PHE A 154 45.68 3.96 7.49
N ALA A 155 44.57 4.27 8.16
CA ALA A 155 43.49 5.05 7.57
C ALA A 155 43.88 6.52 7.39
N LYS A 156 44.70 7.09 8.29
CA LYS A 156 45.29 8.42 8.10
C LYS A 156 46.27 8.42 6.93
N LEU A 157 47.17 7.44 6.87
CA LEU A 157 48.11 7.27 5.76
C LEU A 157 47.39 7.13 4.42
N ALA A 158 46.28 6.37 4.37
CA ALA A 158 45.51 6.22 3.16
C ALA A 158 44.82 7.52 2.71
N LYS A 159 44.28 8.32 3.64
CA LYS A 159 43.70 9.63 3.32
C LYS A 159 44.73 10.64 2.81
N GLU A 160 45.96 10.56 3.34
CA GLU A 160 47.07 11.45 2.99
C GLU A 160 47.74 11.05 1.67
N LEU A 161 47.94 9.74 1.45
CA LEU A 161 48.87 9.24 0.43
C LEU A 161 48.19 8.45 -0.70
N SER A 162 46.94 7.99 -0.57
CA SER A 162 46.32 7.14 -1.58
C SER A 162 45.78 7.94 -2.76
N ASP A 163 46.13 7.53 -3.97
CA ASP A 163 45.62 8.03 -5.25
C ASP A 163 44.36 7.26 -5.71
N ASP A 164 43.79 6.39 -4.85
CA ASP A 164 42.53 5.70 -5.13
C ASP A 164 41.31 6.57 -4.76
N PRO A 165 40.54 7.09 -5.72
CA PRO A 165 39.36 7.91 -5.43
C PRO A 165 38.24 7.12 -4.75
N GLY A 166 38.24 5.78 -4.89
CA GLY A 166 37.19 4.91 -4.39
C GLY A 166 37.23 4.72 -2.88
N SER A 167 38.41 4.62 -2.28
CA SER A 167 38.61 4.26 -0.87
C SER A 167 39.45 5.26 -0.06
N ALA A 168 40.24 6.14 -0.68
CA ALA A 168 41.15 7.04 0.04
C ALA A 168 40.45 7.88 1.14
N SER A 169 39.31 8.49 0.81
CA SER A 169 38.52 9.30 1.77
C SER A 169 37.94 8.49 2.94
N ARG A 170 37.79 7.16 2.78
CA ARG A 170 37.39 6.21 3.83
C ARG A 170 38.58 5.53 4.50
N GLY A 171 39.79 6.07 4.36
CA GLY A 171 40.98 5.48 4.97
C GLY A 171 41.47 4.23 4.25
N GLY A 172 41.19 4.11 2.95
CA GLY A 172 41.63 2.99 2.12
C GLY A 172 40.78 1.73 2.28
N ASP A 173 39.71 1.76 3.08
CA ASP A 173 38.91 0.58 3.42
C ASP A 173 38.11 0.04 2.22
N LEU A 174 38.29 -1.26 1.96
CA LEU A 174 37.63 -2.02 0.91
C LEU A 174 36.50 -2.92 1.44
N GLY A 175 36.35 -3.04 2.77
CA GLY A 175 35.46 -4.03 3.36
C GLY A 175 35.98 -5.47 3.18
N PHE A 176 35.09 -6.46 3.26
CA PHE A 176 35.43 -7.86 3.00
C PHE A 176 35.57 -8.09 1.49
N VAL A 177 36.79 -8.40 1.07
CA VAL A 177 37.13 -8.71 -0.31
C VAL A 177 37.20 -10.23 -0.47
N GLY A 178 36.41 -10.76 -1.40
CA GLY A 178 36.39 -12.16 -1.81
C GLY A 178 37.23 -12.45 -3.06
N LYS A 179 37.35 -13.74 -3.40
CA LYS A 179 38.02 -14.21 -4.61
C LYS A 179 37.37 -13.62 -5.87
N GLY A 180 38.16 -13.03 -6.76
CA GLY A 180 37.74 -12.46 -8.04
C GLY A 180 37.20 -11.04 -7.97
N GLU A 181 37.16 -10.41 -6.79
CA GLU A 181 36.68 -9.04 -6.61
C GLU A 181 37.77 -7.99 -6.83
N VAL A 182 39.05 -8.40 -6.83
CA VAL A 182 40.22 -7.56 -7.07
C VAL A 182 41.16 -8.23 -8.08
N VAL A 183 42.10 -7.45 -8.63
CA VAL A 183 43.05 -7.96 -9.63
C VAL A 183 43.97 -9.05 -9.05
N PRO A 184 44.40 -10.06 -9.84
CA PRO A 184 45.10 -11.24 -9.34
C PRO A 184 46.34 -10.97 -8.48
N GLN A 185 47.14 -9.96 -8.84
CA GLN A 185 48.35 -9.59 -8.09
C GLN A 185 48.01 -9.01 -6.71
N PHE A 186 46.91 -8.25 -6.62
CA PHE A 186 46.41 -7.72 -5.36
C PHE A 186 45.83 -8.85 -4.51
N GLU A 187 45.02 -9.73 -5.12
CA GLU A 187 44.41 -10.88 -4.45
C GLU A 187 45.47 -11.79 -3.82
N GLN A 188 46.53 -12.11 -4.58
CA GLN A 188 47.62 -12.96 -4.11
C GLN A 188 48.33 -12.36 -2.89
N ALA A 189 48.61 -11.05 -2.92
CA ALA A 189 49.23 -10.37 -1.80
C ALA A 189 48.28 -10.24 -0.60
N LEU A 190 46.99 -9.99 -0.85
CA LEU A 190 45.95 -9.88 0.17
C LEU A 190 45.82 -11.19 0.96
N PHE A 191 45.69 -12.33 0.29
CA PHE A 191 45.47 -13.63 0.94
C PHE A 191 46.75 -14.28 1.49
N ALA A 192 47.93 -13.71 1.20
CA ALA A 192 49.21 -14.08 1.82
C ALA A 192 49.42 -13.42 3.19
N LEU A 193 48.71 -12.33 3.49
CA LEU A 193 48.81 -11.59 4.75
C LEU A 193 47.96 -12.24 5.84
N LYS A 194 48.47 -12.22 7.08
CA LYS A 194 47.71 -12.61 8.27
C LYS A 194 46.93 -11.42 8.83
N LYS A 195 45.99 -11.74 9.72
CA LYS A 195 45.24 -10.74 10.48
C LYS A 195 46.19 -9.73 11.16
N GLY A 196 45.99 -8.45 10.87
CA GLY A 196 46.77 -7.33 11.43
C GLY A 196 48.00 -6.95 10.61
N GLU A 197 48.38 -7.73 9.60
CA GLU A 197 49.60 -7.49 8.83
C GLU A 197 49.41 -6.43 7.73
N VAL A 198 50.52 -5.78 7.38
CA VAL A 198 50.67 -4.91 6.22
C VAL A 198 51.62 -5.59 5.24
N SER A 199 51.38 -5.44 3.93
CA SER A 199 52.21 -5.99 2.87
C SER A 199 53.70 -5.75 3.12
N ALA A 200 54.52 -6.79 2.93
CA ALA A 200 55.94 -6.71 3.24
C ALA A 200 56.67 -5.70 2.33
N GLU A 201 56.25 -5.66 1.06
CA GLU A 201 56.76 -4.82 -0.01
C GLU A 201 55.61 -4.18 -0.79
N PRO A 202 55.87 -3.12 -1.58
CA PRO A 202 54.90 -2.55 -2.51
C PRO A 202 54.39 -3.58 -3.53
N VAL A 203 53.07 -3.77 -3.60
CA VAL A 203 52.44 -4.73 -4.51
C VAL A 203 52.16 -4.05 -5.85
N ARG A 204 52.77 -4.53 -6.94
CA ARG A 204 52.55 -4.00 -8.28
C ARG A 204 51.31 -4.61 -8.94
N THR A 205 50.41 -3.76 -9.42
CA THR A 205 49.24 -4.12 -10.25
C THR A 205 49.19 -3.23 -11.49
N PRO A 206 48.28 -3.47 -12.47
CA PRO A 206 48.10 -2.57 -13.61
C PRO A 206 47.74 -1.12 -13.24
N PHE A 207 47.25 -0.87 -12.02
CA PHE A 207 46.86 0.46 -11.55
C PHE A 207 47.99 1.22 -10.87
N GLY A 208 49.06 0.54 -10.47
CA GLY A 208 50.19 1.15 -9.78
C GLY A 208 50.78 0.26 -8.68
N PHE A 209 51.30 0.90 -7.64
CA PHE A 209 51.83 0.21 -6.46
C PHE A 209 50.86 0.33 -5.29
N HIS A 210 50.72 -0.74 -4.51
CA HIS A 210 49.80 -0.80 -3.37
C HIS A 210 50.50 -1.17 -2.07
N ALA A 211 50.15 -0.47 -0.98
CA ALA A 211 50.28 -1.01 0.38
C ALA A 211 48.95 -1.67 0.74
N ILE A 212 48.97 -2.88 1.28
CA ILE A 212 47.75 -3.62 1.66
C ILE A 212 47.81 -3.90 3.16
N LYS A 213 46.72 -3.65 3.89
CA LYS A 213 46.58 -4.02 5.31
C LYS A 213 45.37 -4.92 5.49
N VAL A 214 45.55 -6.04 6.18
CA VAL A 214 44.46 -6.97 6.52
C VAL A 214 44.04 -6.78 7.98
N PHE A 215 42.75 -6.54 8.21
CA PHE A 215 42.18 -6.38 9.56
C PHE A 215 41.56 -7.67 10.09
N GLU A 216 40.97 -8.46 9.19
CA GLU A 216 40.30 -9.73 9.51
C GLU A 216 40.40 -10.68 8.32
N VAL A 217 40.53 -11.98 8.59
CA VAL A 217 40.41 -13.04 7.59
C VAL A 217 39.31 -13.98 8.03
N LYS A 218 38.30 -14.14 7.18
CA LYS A 218 37.31 -15.20 7.27
C LYS A 218 37.79 -16.35 6.41
N GLU A 219 38.34 -17.36 7.09
CA GLU A 219 38.68 -18.61 6.43
C GLU A 219 37.39 -19.18 5.83
N GLY A 220 37.34 -19.21 4.50
CA GLY A 220 36.27 -19.86 3.77
C GLY A 220 36.24 -21.34 4.14
N GLY A 221 35.17 -22.02 3.76
CA GLY A 221 35.05 -23.43 4.11
C GLY A 221 33.71 -23.99 3.68
N ARG A 222 33.66 -25.32 3.68
CA ARG A 222 32.44 -26.04 3.37
C ARG A 222 31.68 -26.33 4.66
N LYS A 223 30.42 -25.90 4.73
CA LYS A 223 29.53 -26.24 5.84
C LYS A 223 29.47 -27.77 5.97
N PRO A 224 29.77 -28.36 7.14
CA PRO A 224 29.79 -29.82 7.29
C PRO A 224 28.44 -30.47 6.96
N LEU A 225 28.47 -31.66 6.36
CA LEU A 225 27.26 -32.44 6.03
C LEU A 225 26.31 -32.55 7.23
N LYS A 226 26.84 -32.81 8.43
CA LYS A 226 26.04 -32.91 9.67
C LYS A 226 25.17 -31.68 9.95
N GLU A 227 25.66 -30.49 9.60
CA GLU A 227 24.92 -29.23 9.80
C GLU A 227 23.99 -28.89 8.61
N ALA A 228 24.30 -29.39 7.42
CA ALA A 228 23.50 -29.18 6.21
C ALA A 228 22.38 -30.23 6.06
N ALA A 229 22.54 -31.42 6.63
CA ALA A 229 21.71 -32.59 6.39
C ALA A 229 20.22 -32.34 6.62
N ALA A 230 19.83 -31.66 7.72
CA ALA A 230 18.43 -31.37 8.01
C ALA A 230 17.79 -30.46 6.95
N ALA A 231 18.52 -29.43 6.50
CA ALA A 231 18.05 -28.51 5.46
C ALA A 231 17.94 -29.21 4.10
N ILE A 232 18.95 -30.02 3.74
CA ILE A 232 18.94 -30.83 2.51
C ILE A 232 17.77 -31.80 2.54
N LYS A 233 17.57 -32.51 3.65
CA LYS A 233 16.47 -33.46 3.83
C LYS A 233 15.10 -32.78 3.64
N SER A 234 14.91 -31.61 4.24
CA SER A 234 13.67 -30.83 4.07
C SER A 234 13.48 -30.37 2.62
N LYS A 235 14.54 -29.90 1.96
CA LYS A 235 14.50 -29.47 0.55
C LYS A 235 14.14 -30.62 -0.37
N LEU A 236 14.87 -31.73 -0.28
CA LEU A 236 14.62 -32.92 -1.11
C LEU A 236 13.22 -33.50 -0.89
N SER A 237 12.74 -33.52 0.36
CA SER A 237 11.41 -34.01 0.68
C SER A 237 10.33 -33.09 0.09
N ALA A 238 10.49 -31.76 0.21
CA ALA A 238 9.58 -30.78 -0.37
C ALA A 238 9.55 -30.87 -1.90
N GLU A 239 10.71 -30.92 -2.56
CA GLU A 239 10.79 -31.04 -4.02
C GLU A 239 10.20 -32.36 -4.52
N ALA A 240 10.46 -33.48 -3.83
CA ALA A 240 9.86 -34.77 -4.17
C ALA A 240 8.34 -34.74 -4.03
N ALA A 241 7.84 -34.14 -2.95
CA ALA A 241 6.42 -33.97 -2.69
C ALA A 241 5.73 -33.08 -3.74
N GLU A 242 6.37 -31.98 -4.15
CA GLU A 242 5.88 -31.10 -5.22
C GLU A 242 5.84 -31.81 -6.57
N ARG A 243 6.90 -32.55 -6.92
CA ARG A 243 6.94 -33.38 -8.14
C ARG A 243 5.83 -34.43 -8.13
N ALA A 244 5.62 -35.11 -7.00
CA ALA A 244 4.57 -36.11 -6.86
C ALA A 244 3.16 -35.50 -6.95
N ALA A 245 2.91 -34.37 -6.30
CA ALA A 245 1.65 -33.65 -6.40
C ALA A 245 1.37 -33.20 -7.84
N LYS A 246 2.39 -32.69 -8.55
CA LYS A 246 2.28 -32.33 -9.96
C LYS A 246 1.97 -33.53 -10.84
N ALA A 247 2.70 -34.63 -10.67
CA ALA A 247 2.44 -35.87 -11.40
C ALA A 247 1.03 -36.39 -11.15
N LYS A 248 0.55 -36.35 -9.91
CA LYS A 248 -0.84 -36.72 -9.57
C LYS A 248 -1.84 -35.79 -10.24
N ALA A 249 -1.62 -34.48 -10.20
CA ALA A 249 -2.51 -33.50 -10.84
C ALA A 249 -2.58 -33.68 -12.35
N ASP A 250 -1.44 -33.96 -12.99
CA ASP A 250 -1.36 -34.26 -14.43
C ASP A 250 -2.04 -35.60 -14.76
N GLN A 251 -1.94 -36.61 -13.88
CA GLN A 251 -2.60 -37.92 -14.03
C GLN A 251 -4.13 -37.86 -13.89
N ILE A 252 -4.67 -37.10 -12.94
CA ILE A 252 -6.13 -37.04 -12.69
C ILE A 252 -6.86 -36.13 -13.68
N ARG A 253 -6.15 -35.22 -14.36
CA ARG A 253 -6.78 -34.23 -15.24
C ARG A 253 -7.52 -34.88 -16.42
N PRO A 254 -6.93 -35.81 -17.21
CA PRO A 254 -7.65 -36.45 -18.32
C PRO A 254 -8.95 -37.16 -17.93
N PRO A 255 -9.01 -38.01 -16.88
CA PRO A 255 -10.28 -38.63 -16.49
C PRO A 255 -11.30 -37.61 -15.98
N LEU A 256 -10.88 -36.58 -15.23
CA LEU A 256 -11.76 -35.49 -14.80
C LEU A 256 -12.33 -34.68 -15.98
N GLN A 257 -11.54 -34.45 -17.02
CA GLN A 257 -11.95 -33.75 -18.22
C GLN A 257 -12.94 -34.56 -19.05
N ALA A 258 -12.74 -35.87 -19.18
CA ALA A 258 -13.63 -36.78 -19.91
C ALA A 258 -14.94 -37.07 -19.15
N ALA A 259 -14.97 -36.86 -17.83
CA ALA A 259 -16.12 -37.15 -17.01
C ALA A 259 -17.30 -36.22 -17.29
N LYS A 260 -18.48 -36.83 -17.48
CA LYS A 260 -19.76 -36.10 -17.49
C LYS A 260 -20.01 -35.46 -16.12
N ASP A 261 -19.82 -36.23 -15.05
CA ASP A 261 -19.91 -35.78 -13.66
C ASP A 261 -18.51 -35.70 -13.04
N PHE A 262 -17.98 -34.48 -12.95
CA PHE A 262 -16.66 -34.21 -12.39
C PHE A 262 -16.58 -34.55 -10.90
N VAL A 263 -17.66 -34.30 -10.14
CA VAL A 263 -17.71 -34.52 -8.69
C VAL A 263 -17.68 -36.02 -8.39
N ALA A 264 -18.47 -36.82 -9.12
CA ALA A 264 -18.47 -38.26 -8.96
C ALA A 264 -17.09 -38.87 -9.33
N GLU A 265 -16.49 -38.43 -10.44
CA GLU A 265 -15.19 -38.95 -10.86
C GLU A 265 -14.06 -38.54 -9.91
N ALA A 266 -14.05 -37.30 -9.44
CA ALA A 266 -13.10 -36.83 -8.42
C ALA A 266 -13.15 -37.69 -7.15
N LYS A 267 -14.36 -38.03 -6.66
CA LYS A 267 -14.52 -38.90 -5.49
C LYS A 267 -13.98 -40.32 -5.73
N LYS A 268 -14.21 -40.91 -6.92
CA LYS A 268 -13.63 -42.22 -7.28
C LYS A 268 -12.10 -42.18 -7.31
N LEU A 269 -11.52 -41.06 -7.69
CA LEU A 269 -10.07 -40.83 -7.68
C LEU A 269 -9.51 -40.53 -6.27
N GLY A 270 -10.35 -40.56 -5.23
CA GLY A 270 -9.97 -40.31 -3.84
C GLY A 270 -9.83 -38.83 -3.48
N LEU A 271 -10.37 -37.93 -4.31
CA LEU A 271 -10.27 -36.48 -4.13
C LEU A 271 -11.53 -35.91 -3.45
N ARG A 272 -11.40 -34.69 -2.92
CA ARG A 272 -12.49 -33.94 -2.30
C ARG A 272 -12.91 -32.79 -3.23
N PRO A 273 -13.90 -33.01 -4.12
CA PRO A 273 -14.37 -31.95 -5.01
C PRO A 273 -15.18 -30.90 -4.24
N ILE A 274 -15.03 -29.64 -4.64
CA ILE A 274 -15.78 -28.49 -4.14
C ILE A 274 -16.48 -27.81 -5.31
N GLU A 275 -17.74 -27.42 -5.14
CA GLU A 275 -18.48 -26.59 -6.08
C GLU A 275 -18.66 -25.19 -5.49
N THR A 276 -18.42 -24.15 -6.30
CA THR A 276 -18.58 -22.76 -5.88
C THR A 276 -18.84 -21.83 -7.06
N THR A 277 -19.32 -20.63 -6.79
CA THR A 277 -19.50 -19.57 -7.78
C THR A 277 -18.48 -18.47 -7.53
N MET A 278 -17.54 -18.30 -8.46
CA MET A 278 -16.50 -17.27 -8.42
C MET A 278 -16.99 -16.01 -9.13
N ALA A 279 -16.78 -14.83 -8.54
CA ALA A 279 -17.03 -13.56 -9.21
C ALA A 279 -15.74 -13.02 -9.82
N ARG A 280 -15.83 -12.41 -11.00
CA ARG A 280 -14.73 -11.64 -11.57
C ARG A 280 -14.52 -10.40 -10.71
N VAL A 281 -13.29 -10.18 -10.28
CA VAL A 281 -12.97 -9.02 -9.44
C VAL A 281 -12.58 -7.85 -10.34
N ASP A 282 -13.25 -6.71 -10.16
CA ASP A 282 -12.85 -5.47 -10.82
C ASP A 282 -11.49 -5.01 -10.27
N ARG A 283 -10.49 -4.94 -11.15
CA ARG A 283 -9.12 -4.54 -10.79
C ARG A 283 -8.72 -3.28 -11.53
N VAL A 284 -8.00 -2.42 -10.85
CA VAL A 284 -7.32 -1.29 -11.50
C VAL A 284 -6.14 -1.84 -12.30
N ALA A 285 -6.19 -1.66 -13.63
CA ALA A 285 -5.14 -2.12 -14.53
C ALA A 285 -3.75 -1.64 -14.07
N GLY A 286 -2.81 -2.57 -13.94
CA GLY A 286 -1.42 -2.28 -13.55
C GLY A 286 -1.13 -2.25 -12.05
N LEU A 287 -2.12 -2.36 -11.17
CA LEU A 287 -1.91 -2.33 -9.70
C LEU A 287 -1.99 -3.72 -9.03
N ALA A 288 -2.69 -4.69 -9.62
CA ALA A 288 -2.83 -6.03 -9.06
C ALA A 288 -2.84 -7.10 -10.17
N ALA A 289 -1.96 -8.11 -10.05
CA ALA A 289 -1.95 -9.27 -10.95
C ALA A 289 -3.21 -10.13 -10.76
N PRO A 290 -3.78 -10.74 -11.82
CA PRO A 290 -4.90 -11.67 -11.75
C PRO A 290 -4.65 -12.80 -10.74
N ASP A 291 -5.70 -13.25 -10.05
CA ASP A 291 -5.62 -14.49 -9.30
C ASP A 291 -5.56 -15.64 -10.32
N PRO A 292 -4.55 -16.54 -10.27
CA PRO A 292 -4.39 -17.58 -11.28
C PRO A 292 -5.60 -18.52 -11.40
N LEU A 293 -6.34 -18.72 -10.30
CA LEU A 293 -7.53 -19.56 -10.29
C LEU A 293 -8.72 -18.83 -10.93
N GLU A 294 -8.87 -17.54 -10.69
CA GLU A 294 -9.84 -16.71 -11.40
C GLU A 294 -9.53 -16.69 -12.90
N GLU A 295 -8.28 -16.45 -13.29
CA GLU A 295 -7.88 -16.42 -14.70
C GLU A 295 -8.18 -17.75 -15.39
N ALA A 296 -7.85 -18.88 -14.75
CA ALA A 296 -8.19 -20.21 -15.24
C ALA A 296 -9.71 -20.43 -15.33
N ALA A 297 -10.49 -20.07 -14.31
CA ALA A 297 -11.94 -20.25 -14.30
C ALA A 297 -12.63 -19.49 -15.44
N PHE A 298 -12.25 -18.22 -15.65
CA PHE A 298 -12.90 -17.36 -16.63
C PHE A 298 -12.32 -17.49 -18.05
N GLY A 299 -11.08 -17.96 -18.19
CA GLY A 299 -10.45 -18.25 -19.48
C GLY A 299 -10.92 -19.56 -20.13
N LEU A 300 -11.52 -20.47 -19.36
CA LEU A 300 -12.05 -21.74 -19.87
C LEU A 300 -13.42 -21.59 -20.55
N SER A 301 -13.59 -22.32 -21.65
CA SER A 301 -14.91 -22.64 -22.20
C SER A 301 -15.75 -23.43 -21.19
N ILE A 302 -17.07 -23.37 -21.31
CA ILE A 302 -17.98 -24.15 -20.48
C ILE A 302 -17.76 -25.65 -20.71
N GLY A 303 -17.68 -26.41 -19.63
CA GLY A 303 -17.29 -27.82 -19.61
C GLY A 303 -15.78 -28.06 -19.61
N GLY A 304 -14.96 -27.04 -19.90
CA GLY A 304 -13.51 -27.14 -19.95
C GLY A 304 -12.89 -27.37 -18.58
N THR A 305 -11.76 -28.10 -18.55
CA THR A 305 -10.97 -28.39 -17.34
C THR A 305 -9.59 -27.75 -17.46
N SER A 306 -9.14 -27.06 -16.41
CA SER A 306 -7.86 -26.36 -16.38
C SER A 306 -6.67 -27.32 -16.41
N ALA A 307 -5.49 -26.79 -16.78
CA ALA A 307 -4.24 -27.37 -16.31
C ALA A 307 -4.12 -27.20 -14.78
N PRO A 308 -3.23 -27.94 -14.09
CA PRO A 308 -2.99 -27.71 -12.67
C PRO A 308 -2.54 -26.27 -12.41
N VAL A 309 -3.31 -25.54 -11.61
CA VAL A 309 -3.06 -24.15 -11.24
C VAL A 309 -2.38 -24.13 -9.87
N ALA A 310 -1.23 -23.47 -9.76
CA ALA A 310 -0.54 -23.32 -8.48
C ALA A 310 -1.25 -22.30 -7.59
N THR A 311 -1.53 -22.69 -6.34
CA THR A 311 -2.14 -21.84 -5.32
C THR A 311 -1.43 -22.02 -3.97
N PRO A 312 -1.60 -21.11 -2.98
CA PRO A 312 -0.99 -21.26 -1.66
C PRO A 312 -1.39 -22.55 -0.90
N VAL A 313 -2.50 -23.18 -1.28
CA VAL A 313 -3.00 -24.41 -0.64
C VAL A 313 -2.63 -25.69 -1.39
N GLY A 314 -1.99 -25.57 -2.56
CA GLY A 314 -1.59 -26.69 -3.42
C GLY A 314 -1.94 -26.46 -4.89
N LEU A 315 -1.86 -27.52 -5.69
CA LEU A 315 -2.29 -27.49 -7.08
C LEU A 315 -3.79 -27.67 -7.16
N VAL A 316 -4.46 -26.88 -8.01
CA VAL A 316 -5.90 -26.96 -8.22
C VAL A 316 -6.18 -27.33 -9.67
N VAL A 317 -7.06 -28.32 -9.86
CA VAL A 317 -7.64 -28.64 -11.16
C VAL A 317 -9.12 -28.29 -11.08
N LEU A 318 -9.58 -27.38 -11.94
CA LEU A 318 -10.96 -26.89 -11.93
C LEU A 318 -11.66 -27.15 -13.27
N LYS A 319 -12.97 -27.33 -13.21
CA LYS A 319 -13.89 -27.39 -14.33
C LYS A 319 -14.80 -26.18 -14.32
N SER A 320 -14.89 -25.51 -15.45
CA SER A 320 -15.83 -24.43 -15.71
C SER A 320 -17.20 -25.04 -16.01
N VAL A 321 -18.21 -24.80 -15.15
CA VAL A 321 -19.53 -25.45 -15.25
C VAL A 321 -20.54 -24.55 -15.95
N GLU A 322 -20.56 -23.25 -15.62
CA GLU A 322 -21.55 -22.33 -16.14
C GLU A 322 -21.08 -20.87 -16.07
N ALA A 323 -21.27 -20.12 -17.15
CA ALA A 323 -21.06 -18.67 -17.17
C ALA A 323 -22.35 -17.96 -16.75
N ILE A 324 -22.24 -17.13 -15.72
CA ILE A 324 -23.32 -16.31 -15.21
C ILE A 324 -22.95 -14.86 -15.57
N PRO A 325 -23.64 -14.22 -16.54
CA PRO A 325 -23.28 -12.87 -16.98
C PRO A 325 -23.52 -11.83 -15.88
N ALA A 326 -22.81 -10.70 -15.98
CA ALA A 326 -23.02 -9.57 -15.10
C ALA A 326 -24.49 -9.10 -15.13
N GLY A 327 -25.08 -8.98 -13.95
CA GLY A 327 -26.50 -8.71 -13.81
C GLY A 327 -26.97 -8.82 -12.37
N VAL A 328 -28.25 -8.53 -12.16
CA VAL A 328 -28.91 -8.71 -10.87
C VAL A 328 -29.21 -10.20 -10.69
N PRO A 329 -28.67 -10.85 -9.64
CA PRO A 329 -28.98 -12.25 -9.35
C PRO A 329 -30.48 -12.47 -9.08
N PRO A 330 -30.97 -13.72 -9.17
CA PRO A 330 -32.31 -14.07 -8.72
C PRO A 330 -32.56 -13.59 -7.29
N VAL A 331 -33.75 -13.07 -7.01
CA VAL A 331 -34.08 -12.50 -5.68
C VAL A 331 -33.83 -13.49 -4.55
N ALA A 332 -33.98 -14.79 -4.78
CA ALA A 332 -33.68 -15.83 -3.78
C ALA A 332 -32.23 -15.81 -3.30
N GLU A 333 -31.26 -15.47 -4.16
CA GLU A 333 -29.83 -15.39 -3.81
C GLU A 333 -29.47 -14.09 -3.06
N ILE A 334 -30.27 -13.03 -3.25
CA ILE A 334 -30.00 -11.69 -2.70
C ILE A 334 -31.08 -11.20 -1.73
N LYS A 335 -32.03 -12.06 -1.35
CA LYS A 335 -33.24 -11.68 -0.61
C LYS A 335 -32.90 -10.93 0.67
N ASP A 336 -31.94 -11.42 1.44
CA ASP A 336 -31.53 -10.80 2.70
C ASP A 336 -30.91 -9.41 2.48
N LYS A 337 -30.11 -9.26 1.42
CA LYS A 337 -29.49 -7.97 1.07
C LYS A 337 -30.55 -6.96 0.65
N VAL A 338 -31.47 -7.34 -0.23
CA VAL A 338 -32.56 -6.45 -0.67
C VAL A 338 -33.48 -6.11 0.50
N THR A 339 -33.83 -7.10 1.33
CA THR A 339 -34.62 -6.92 2.56
C THR A 339 -33.97 -5.88 3.48
N ALA A 340 -32.65 -5.96 3.69
CA ALA A 340 -31.92 -5.00 4.50
C ALA A 340 -31.98 -3.58 3.90
N SER A 341 -31.82 -3.45 2.58
CA SER A 341 -31.93 -2.15 1.89
C SER A 341 -33.34 -1.56 2.00
N VAL A 342 -34.39 -2.37 1.80
CA VAL A 342 -35.80 -1.94 1.96
C VAL A 342 -36.07 -1.47 3.38
N LYS A 343 -35.68 -2.28 4.38
CA LYS A 343 -35.84 -1.92 5.80
C LYS A 343 -35.13 -0.61 6.12
N ARG A 344 -33.93 -0.42 5.58
CA ARG A 344 -33.16 0.81 5.74
C ARG A 344 -33.85 2.00 5.09
N GLN A 345 -34.29 1.90 3.84
CA GLN A 345 -34.97 3.00 3.14
C GLN A 345 -36.25 3.42 3.89
N LYS A 346 -37.08 2.46 4.29
CA LYS A 346 -38.29 2.72 5.10
C LYS A 346 -37.94 3.37 6.43
N ALA A 347 -36.92 2.87 7.12
CA ALA A 347 -36.47 3.42 8.39
C ALA A 347 -35.92 4.84 8.23
N GLU A 348 -35.19 5.15 7.15
CA GLU A 348 -34.68 6.49 6.87
C GLU A 348 -35.82 7.48 6.64
N THR A 349 -36.85 7.10 5.87
CA THR A 349 -38.05 7.92 5.68
C THR A 349 -38.79 8.14 7.00
N ALA A 350 -39.01 7.08 7.79
CA ALA A 350 -39.68 7.19 9.09
C ALA A 350 -38.87 8.03 10.09
N ALA A 351 -37.55 7.88 10.13
CA ALA A 351 -36.67 8.65 11.00
C ALA A 351 -36.68 10.14 10.65
N MET A 352 -36.64 10.46 9.35
CA MET A 352 -36.76 11.83 8.86
C MET A 352 -38.10 12.46 9.27
N GLU A 353 -39.22 11.76 9.05
CA GLU A 353 -40.54 12.29 9.41
C GLU A 353 -40.69 12.46 10.93
N ARG A 354 -40.18 11.51 11.74
CA ARG A 354 -40.12 11.68 13.20
C ARG A 354 -39.28 12.89 13.61
N ALA A 355 -38.15 13.12 12.94
CA ALA A 355 -37.31 14.28 13.22
C ALA A 355 -37.97 15.60 12.81
N LYS A 356 -38.70 15.64 11.68
CA LYS A 356 -39.52 16.79 11.29
C LYS A 356 -40.61 17.07 12.31
N GLN A 357 -41.32 16.05 12.77
CA GLN A 357 -42.35 16.20 13.81
C GLN A 357 -41.76 16.68 15.13
N LEU A 358 -40.63 16.12 15.57
CA LEU A 358 -39.90 16.57 16.76
C LEU A 358 -39.53 18.06 16.63
N ALA A 359 -38.96 18.47 15.48
CA ALA A 359 -38.61 19.86 15.24
C ALA A 359 -39.83 20.80 15.23
N ALA A 360 -40.99 20.34 14.75
CA ALA A 360 -42.24 21.10 14.78
C ALA A 360 -42.78 21.26 16.21
N ASP A 361 -42.88 20.15 16.96
CA ASP A 361 -43.40 20.11 18.32
C ASP A 361 -42.51 20.91 19.29
N ALA A 362 -41.19 20.88 19.07
CA ALA A 362 -40.22 21.59 19.90
C ALA A 362 -40.26 23.12 19.75
N ARG A 363 -41.01 23.67 18.77
CA ARG A 363 -41.17 25.13 18.62
C ARG A 363 -41.98 25.76 19.76
N ALA A 364 -42.91 25.01 20.33
CA ALA A 364 -43.85 25.49 21.35
C ALA A 364 -43.73 24.76 22.70
N GLY A 365 -42.81 23.80 22.83
CA GLY A 365 -42.66 22.95 24.02
C GLY A 365 -41.24 22.90 24.60
N ASP A 366 -41.11 22.27 25.76
CA ASP A 366 -39.80 21.93 26.32
C ASP A 366 -39.09 20.89 25.44
N PHE A 367 -37.85 21.20 25.03
CA PHE A 367 -37.12 20.38 24.05
C PHE A 367 -36.82 18.98 24.58
N GLY A 368 -36.43 18.86 25.84
CA GLY A 368 -36.12 17.57 26.47
C GLY A 368 -37.36 16.67 26.57
N ALA A 369 -38.50 17.25 26.99
CA ALA A 369 -39.76 16.54 27.06
C ALA A 369 -40.27 16.09 25.67
N VAL A 370 -40.19 16.96 24.66
CA VAL A 370 -40.58 16.63 23.28
C VAL A 370 -39.67 15.53 22.70
N ALA A 371 -38.35 15.63 22.91
CA ALA A 371 -37.41 14.61 22.46
C ALA A 371 -37.70 13.25 23.10
N LYS A 372 -37.97 13.21 24.41
CA LYS A 372 -38.35 11.98 25.12
C LYS A 372 -39.65 11.39 24.58
N LYS A 373 -40.67 12.22 24.33
CA LYS A 373 -41.96 11.78 23.73
C LYS A 373 -41.77 11.21 22.33
N ALA A 374 -40.84 11.75 21.55
CA ALA A 374 -40.49 11.27 20.22
C ALA A 374 -39.64 9.97 20.24
N GLY A 375 -39.28 9.47 21.43
CA GLY A 375 -38.39 8.31 21.58
C GLY A 375 -36.95 8.60 21.13
N ALA A 376 -36.54 9.87 21.15
CA ALA A 376 -35.19 10.28 20.78
C ALA A 376 -34.23 10.13 21.96
N THR A 377 -32.99 9.76 21.66
CA THR A 377 -31.88 9.94 22.60
C THR A 377 -31.52 11.43 22.62
N ALA A 378 -31.48 12.05 23.79
CA ALA A 378 -31.26 13.49 23.90
C ALA A 378 -30.17 13.82 24.91
N GLY A 379 -29.54 14.98 24.73
CA GLY A 379 -28.53 15.50 25.64
C GLY A 379 -28.18 16.94 25.34
N GLU A 380 -27.19 17.46 26.06
CA GLU A 380 -26.61 18.78 25.81
C GLU A 380 -25.11 18.67 25.58
N THR A 381 -24.55 19.65 24.89
CA THR A 381 -23.10 19.79 24.73
C THR A 381 -22.56 20.82 25.73
N PRO A 382 -21.27 20.74 26.10
CA PRO A 382 -20.50 21.93 26.48
C PRO A 382 -20.47 22.95 25.32
N ARG A 383 -19.97 24.17 25.59
CA ARG A 383 -19.71 25.15 24.54
C ARG A 383 -18.66 24.63 23.56
N PHE A 384 -18.92 24.79 22.27
CA PHE A 384 -18.04 24.37 21.19
C PHE A 384 -18.02 25.41 20.06
N SER A 385 -16.98 25.37 19.23
CA SER A 385 -16.78 26.27 18.08
C SER A 385 -16.19 25.51 16.89
N ARG A 386 -15.98 26.21 15.77
CA ARG A 386 -15.23 25.65 14.63
C ARG A 386 -13.77 25.33 14.98
N ALA A 387 -13.19 26.05 15.96
CA ALA A 387 -11.83 25.80 16.45
C ALA A 387 -11.77 24.72 17.54
N LYS A 388 -12.87 24.49 18.27
CA LYS A 388 -12.98 23.50 19.34
C LYS A 388 -14.27 22.69 19.14
N PRO A 389 -14.25 21.63 18.31
CA PRO A 389 -15.42 20.81 18.01
C PRO A 389 -16.03 20.13 19.24
N ALA A 390 -17.33 19.80 19.16
CA ALA A 390 -18.00 19.00 20.17
C ALA A 390 -17.62 17.51 20.04
N GLU A 391 -17.35 16.83 21.16
CA GLU A 391 -16.87 15.43 21.15
C GLU A 391 -17.92 14.40 20.70
N ARG A 392 -19.21 14.65 20.94
CA ARG A 392 -20.31 13.67 20.75
C ARG A 392 -21.35 14.12 19.72
N LEU A 393 -21.00 15.08 18.87
CA LEU A 393 -21.89 15.57 17.84
C LEU A 393 -21.25 15.36 16.46
N PRO A 394 -21.94 14.72 15.49
CA PRO A 394 -21.40 14.54 14.15
C PRO A 394 -21.13 15.88 13.46
N GLY A 395 -20.20 15.89 12.50
CA GLY A 395 -19.78 17.12 11.79
C GLY A 395 -20.93 17.93 11.20
N ASP A 396 -21.87 17.28 10.51
CA ASP A 396 -23.01 17.96 9.88
C ASP A 396 -23.96 18.58 10.92
N ALA A 397 -24.20 17.88 12.03
CA ALA A 397 -25.02 18.39 13.14
C ALA A 397 -24.31 19.56 13.84
N MET A 398 -22.99 19.47 14.02
CA MET A 398 -22.18 20.57 14.55
C MET A 398 -22.26 21.82 13.65
N LEU A 399 -22.17 21.63 12.33
CA LEU A 399 -22.29 22.74 11.37
C LEU A 399 -23.67 23.38 11.42
N ALA A 400 -24.73 22.57 11.42
CA ALA A 400 -26.10 23.06 11.52
C ALA A 400 -26.35 23.85 12.82
N ALA A 401 -25.82 23.37 13.95
CA ALA A 401 -25.87 24.10 15.22
C ALA A 401 -25.17 25.47 15.12
N LEU A 402 -23.97 25.53 14.54
CA LEU A 402 -23.22 26.77 14.38
C LEU A 402 -23.87 27.77 13.40
N GLN A 403 -24.74 27.30 12.51
CA GLN A 403 -25.51 28.13 11.59
C GLN A 403 -26.87 28.57 12.15
N THR A 404 -27.35 27.90 13.20
CA THR A 404 -28.69 28.17 13.78
C THR A 404 -28.62 29.28 14.84
N PRO A 405 -29.47 30.33 14.78
CA PRO A 405 -29.47 31.40 15.77
C PRO A 405 -29.78 30.92 17.20
N ALA A 406 -29.33 31.67 18.21
CA ALA A 406 -29.65 31.37 19.61
C ALA A 406 -31.17 31.37 19.86
N GLY A 407 -31.63 30.42 20.65
CA GLY A 407 -33.04 30.18 20.93
C GLY A 407 -33.79 29.41 19.84
N GLN A 408 -33.20 29.22 18.66
CA GLN A 408 -33.85 28.57 17.53
C GLN A 408 -33.48 27.07 17.41
N LEU A 409 -34.29 26.38 16.62
CA LEU A 409 -34.12 24.97 16.26
C LEU A 409 -33.48 24.85 14.88
N SER A 410 -32.61 23.84 14.73
CA SER A 410 -32.13 23.44 13.41
C SER A 410 -33.25 22.74 12.63
N ALA A 411 -33.11 22.71 11.31
CA ALA A 411 -33.78 21.68 10.52
C ALA A 411 -33.26 20.28 10.92
N PRO A 412 -34.01 19.19 10.64
CA PRO A 412 -33.49 17.84 10.80
C PRO A 412 -32.20 17.63 10.00
N VAL A 413 -31.17 17.12 10.66
CA VAL A 413 -29.85 16.89 10.06
C VAL A 413 -29.60 15.40 9.96
N LYS A 414 -29.40 14.91 8.72
CA LYS A 414 -29.03 13.50 8.49
C LYS A 414 -27.57 13.28 8.92
N ALA A 415 -27.33 12.22 9.69
CA ALA A 415 -26.02 11.72 10.07
C ALA A 415 -26.00 10.19 10.01
N GLN A 416 -24.83 9.57 10.19
CA GLN A 416 -24.68 8.11 10.10
C GLN A 416 -25.59 7.35 11.09
N GLN A 417 -25.78 7.87 12.29
CA GLN A 417 -26.59 7.24 13.35
C GLN A 417 -28.09 7.46 13.19
N GLY A 418 -28.52 8.41 12.34
CA GLY A 418 -29.91 8.81 12.20
C GLY A 418 -30.07 10.31 11.98
N TYR A 419 -31.17 10.87 12.49
CA TYR A 419 -31.50 12.28 12.30
C TYR A 419 -31.39 13.06 13.60
N TYR A 420 -30.62 14.14 13.57
CA TYR A 420 -30.46 15.06 14.67
C TYR A 420 -31.39 16.27 14.52
N VAL A 421 -31.97 16.72 15.63
CA VAL A 421 -32.59 18.04 15.77
C VAL A 421 -31.88 18.75 16.92
N LEU A 422 -31.54 20.01 16.73
CA LEU A 422 -30.71 20.78 17.65
C LEU A 422 -31.47 22.02 18.09
N LYS A 423 -31.43 22.35 19.38
CA LYS A 423 -31.84 23.65 19.91
C LYS A 423 -30.60 24.40 20.37
N VAL A 424 -30.33 25.55 19.78
CA VAL A 424 -29.21 26.39 20.21
C VAL A 424 -29.62 27.14 21.46
N LEU A 425 -29.02 26.77 22.59
CA LEU A 425 -29.34 27.34 23.90
C LEU A 425 -28.61 28.66 24.11
N GLU A 426 -27.33 28.70 23.73
CA GLU A 426 -26.47 29.88 23.86
C GLU A 426 -25.60 30.06 22.63
N ARG A 427 -25.32 31.31 22.30
CA ARG A 427 -24.33 31.73 21.31
C ARG A 427 -23.51 32.87 21.92
N VAL A 428 -22.21 32.67 22.01
CA VAL A 428 -21.28 33.60 22.64
C VAL A 428 -20.32 34.11 21.57
N ALA A 429 -20.35 35.42 21.35
CA ALA A 429 -19.38 36.07 20.48
C ALA A 429 -17.97 35.97 21.09
N PRO A 430 -16.93 35.78 20.28
CA PRO A 430 -15.58 35.67 20.80
C PRO A 430 -15.05 37.04 21.24
N ASP A 431 -14.10 37.01 22.17
CA ASP A 431 -13.33 38.19 22.54
C ASP A 431 -12.47 38.65 21.37
N MET A 432 -12.79 39.84 20.84
CA MET A 432 -12.09 40.42 19.70
C MET A 432 -10.65 40.85 20.04
N GLY A 433 -10.28 40.97 21.32
CA GLY A 433 -8.90 41.18 21.74
C GLY A 433 -7.96 40.05 21.30
N GLY A 434 -8.48 38.83 21.11
CA GLY A 434 -7.73 37.68 20.61
C GLY A 434 -7.42 37.69 19.11
N LEU A 435 -8.07 38.56 18.31
CA LEU A 435 -7.88 38.60 16.86
C LEU A 435 -6.42 38.88 16.49
N GLN A 436 -5.75 39.79 17.21
CA GLN A 436 -4.40 40.21 16.87
C GLN A 436 -3.40 39.03 16.92
N ALA A 437 -3.59 38.09 17.84
CA ALA A 437 -2.73 36.91 17.97
C ALA A 437 -2.90 35.91 16.81
N GLU A 438 -4.06 35.89 16.14
CA GLU A 438 -4.37 34.97 15.04
C GLU A 438 -4.38 35.64 13.67
N ARG A 439 -4.22 36.97 13.62
CA ARG A 439 -4.39 37.80 12.43
C ARG A 439 -3.57 37.29 11.25
N ASP A 440 -2.26 37.07 11.44
CA ASP A 440 -1.36 36.65 10.35
C ASP A 440 -1.71 35.27 9.81
N LYS A 441 -2.17 34.37 10.69
CA LYS A 441 -2.62 33.04 10.29
C LYS A 441 -3.89 33.12 9.47
N LEU A 442 -4.90 33.84 9.96
CA LEU A 442 -6.17 34.04 9.25
C LEU A 442 -5.96 34.75 7.91
N LEU A 443 -5.08 35.75 7.86
CA LEU A 443 -4.74 36.46 6.63
C LEU A 443 -4.19 35.50 5.58
N LYS A 444 -3.21 34.67 5.95
CA LYS A 444 -2.63 33.68 5.03
C LYS A 444 -3.69 32.68 4.55
N GLU A 445 -4.50 32.14 5.45
CA GLU A 445 -5.54 31.15 5.13
C GLU A 445 -6.60 31.74 4.16
N ILE A 446 -7.15 32.92 4.48
CA ILE A 446 -8.19 33.57 3.67
C ILE A 446 -7.62 34.04 2.34
N LEU A 447 -6.41 34.61 2.32
CA LEU A 447 -5.76 35.06 1.10
C LEU A 447 -5.53 33.89 0.15
N ALA A 448 -5.02 32.76 0.65
CA ALA A 448 -4.80 31.56 -0.14
C ALA A 448 -6.12 31.02 -0.73
N GLN A 449 -7.19 30.96 0.08
CA GLN A 449 -8.52 30.54 -0.39
C GLN A 449 -9.04 31.46 -1.51
N LYS A 450 -8.99 32.78 -1.31
CA LYS A 450 -9.46 33.75 -2.32
C LYS A 450 -8.62 33.71 -3.59
N GLN A 451 -7.30 33.55 -3.47
CA GLN A 451 -6.41 33.39 -4.63
C GLN A 451 -6.72 32.12 -5.43
N SER A 452 -7.02 31.01 -4.75
CA SER A 452 -7.45 29.77 -5.41
C SER A 452 -8.77 29.97 -6.15
N LEU A 453 -9.78 30.54 -5.48
CA LEU A 453 -11.09 30.79 -6.08
C LEU A 453 -11.01 31.75 -7.28
N ALA A 454 -10.20 32.81 -7.18
CA ALA A 454 -9.97 33.75 -8.27
C ALA A 454 -9.31 33.06 -9.48
N TRP A 455 -8.31 32.20 -9.23
CA TRP A 455 -7.65 31.44 -10.27
C TRP A 455 -8.60 30.44 -10.96
N GLU A 456 -9.38 29.68 -10.18
CA GLU A 456 -10.36 28.72 -10.70
C GLU A 456 -11.44 29.42 -11.53
N SER A 457 -11.97 30.54 -11.03
CA SER A 457 -12.98 31.34 -11.74
C SER A 457 -12.43 31.90 -13.05
N TRP A 458 -11.21 32.42 -13.03
CA TRP A 458 -10.52 32.89 -14.23
C TRP A 458 -10.29 31.75 -15.23
N LEU A 459 -9.83 30.58 -14.77
CA LEU A 459 -9.59 29.43 -15.61
C LEU A 459 -10.89 28.89 -16.24
N ALA A 460 -11.98 28.85 -15.48
CA ALA A 460 -13.29 28.48 -15.98
C ALA A 460 -13.76 29.44 -17.09
N GLY A 461 -13.62 30.75 -16.88
CA GLY A 461 -13.94 31.76 -17.88
C GLY A 461 -13.05 31.68 -19.13
N ALA A 462 -11.74 31.49 -18.94
CA ALA A 462 -10.78 31.33 -20.04
C ALA A 462 -11.08 30.07 -20.87
N ARG A 463 -11.45 28.95 -20.23
CA ARG A 463 -11.88 27.73 -20.92
C ARG A 463 -13.17 27.91 -21.69
N ALA A 464 -14.16 28.60 -21.12
CA ALA A 464 -15.43 28.88 -21.79
C ALA A 464 -15.25 29.72 -23.06
N ASN A 465 -14.25 30.60 -23.08
CA ASN A 465 -13.95 31.48 -24.21
C ASN A 465 -12.88 30.93 -25.18
N ALA A 466 -12.33 29.74 -24.92
CA ALA A 466 -11.30 29.13 -25.75
C ALA A 466 -11.92 28.19 -26.80
N LYS A 467 -11.41 28.24 -28.03
CA LYS A 467 -11.66 27.18 -29.02
C LYS A 467 -10.78 25.98 -28.69
N ILE A 468 -11.38 24.93 -28.11
CA ILE A 468 -10.67 23.71 -27.71
C ILE A 468 -10.98 22.61 -28.74
N GLU A 469 -9.97 22.21 -29.51
CA GLU A 469 -10.05 21.06 -30.42
C GLU A 469 -9.41 19.84 -29.74
N THR A 470 -10.24 18.91 -29.28
CA THR A 470 -9.78 17.63 -28.70
C THR A 470 -9.58 16.60 -29.82
N HIS A 471 -8.33 16.41 -30.23
CA HIS A 471 -7.97 15.28 -31.08
C HIS A 471 -7.85 14.04 -30.21
N LEU A 472 -8.91 13.23 -30.15
CA LEU A 472 -8.82 11.88 -29.61
C LEU A 472 -7.84 11.09 -30.49
N PRO A 473 -6.85 10.39 -29.91
CA PRO A 473 -6.02 9.48 -30.70
C PRO A 473 -6.94 8.47 -31.36
N ALA A 474 -6.77 8.28 -32.67
CA ALA A 474 -7.53 7.29 -33.41
C ALA A 474 -7.40 5.95 -32.68
N SER A 475 -8.52 5.42 -32.19
CA SER A 475 -8.63 4.04 -31.78
C SER A 475 -8.02 3.21 -32.91
N ARG A 476 -6.91 2.51 -32.64
CA ARG A 476 -6.41 1.48 -33.55
C ARG A 476 -7.54 0.47 -33.69
N ARG A 477 -8.36 0.62 -34.73
CA ARG A 477 -9.08 -0.49 -35.35
C ARG A 477 -8.00 -1.41 -35.89
N GLY A 478 -7.74 -2.48 -35.17
CA GLY A 478 -7.10 -3.69 -35.65
C GLY A 478 -8.09 -4.81 -35.39
#